data_AF-A0A956GJG5-F1
#
_entry.id   AF-A0A956GJG5-F1
#
_cell.length_a   1.000
_cell.length_b   1.000
_cell.length_c   1.000
_cell.angle_alpha   90.00
_cell.angle_beta   90.00
_cell.angle_gamma   90.00
#
_symmetry.space_group_name_H-M   'P 1'
#
loop_
_entity.id
_entity.type
_entity.pdbx_description
1 polymer ?
#
loop_
_entity_poly.entity_id
_entity_poly.type
_entity_poly.pdbx_seq_one_letter_code
_entity_poly.pdbx_strand_id
1 'polypeptide(L)'
;MLLIDEHLLIDGTPVRTHLGFDGDRVTITCDDGISGALSTGAIGKVMERYGRPLESSVALEGPRLELGAGAALRMLRYRAQVDAIARDYLVWERDGGEPLAALSNGVASALRYLCLQMAERRT
;
A
#
# COMPACT_ATOMS: atom_id res chain seq x y z
N MET A 1 -5.60 2.94 -10.63
CA MET A 1 -4.40 2.28 -10.07
C MET A 1 -3.65 3.26 -9.19
N LEU A 2 -2.95 2.78 -8.17
CA LEU A 2 -2.23 3.56 -7.16
C LEU A 2 -0.79 3.04 -7.06
N LEU A 3 0.21 3.88 -7.32
CA LEU A 3 1.62 3.54 -7.12
C LEU A 3 1.93 3.61 -5.61
N ILE A 4 2.46 2.53 -5.03
CA ILE A 4 2.77 2.48 -3.60
C ILE A 4 4.26 2.32 -3.29
N ASP A 5 5.07 1.88 -4.24
CA ASP A 5 6.51 1.73 -4.04
C ASP A 5 7.26 1.83 -5.36
N GLU A 6 8.44 2.43 -5.30
CA GLU A 6 9.43 2.43 -6.38
C GLU A 6 10.80 2.17 -5.74
N HIS A 7 11.49 1.14 -6.20
CA HIS A 7 12.85 0.83 -5.76
C HIS A 7 13.74 0.45 -6.94
N LEU A 8 15.05 0.45 -6.72
CA LEU A 8 16.03 0.06 -7.74
C LEU A 8 16.50 -1.38 -7.48
N LEU A 9 16.59 -2.17 -8.54
CA LEU A 9 17.32 -3.42 -8.55
C LEU A 9 18.84 -3.17 -8.53
N ILE A 10 19.62 -4.23 -8.33
CA ILE A 10 21.09 -4.15 -8.26
C ILE A 10 21.73 -3.65 -9.56
N ASP A 11 21.04 -3.83 -10.70
CA ASP A 11 21.46 -3.34 -12.02
C ASP A 11 21.01 -1.89 -12.29
N GLY A 12 20.34 -1.25 -11.32
CA GLY A 12 19.81 0.11 -11.45
C GLY A 12 18.44 0.18 -12.14
N THR A 13 17.84 -0.94 -12.52
CA THR A 13 16.49 -0.94 -13.11
C THR A 13 15.45 -0.55 -12.06
N PRO A 14 14.58 0.45 -12.32
CA PRO A 14 13.49 0.78 -11.41
C PRO A 14 12.37 -0.26 -11.49
N VAL A 15 11.86 -0.65 -10.33
CA VAL A 15 10.71 -1.54 -10.17
C VAL A 15 9.65 -0.82 -9.37
N ARG A 16 8.44 -0.77 -9.94
CA ARG A 16 7.28 -0.16 -9.30
C ARG A 16 6.30 -1.21 -8.83
N THR A 17 5.64 -0.92 -7.71
CA THR A 17 4.51 -1.70 -7.19
C THR A 17 3.24 -0.87 -7.26
N HIS A 18 2.25 -1.35 -8.01
CA HIS A 18 0.96 -0.71 -8.16
C HIS A 18 -0.15 -1.54 -7.51
N LEU A 19 -1.14 -0.85 -6.97
CA LEU A 19 -2.41 -1.40 -6.53
C LEU A 19 -3.54 -1.01 -7.49
N GLY A 20 -4.45 -1.93 -7.75
CA GLY A 20 -5.72 -1.68 -8.42
C GLY A 20 -6.87 -2.26 -7.62
N PHE A 21 -8.09 -1.95 -8.03
CA PHE A 21 -9.30 -2.56 -7.49
C PHE A 21 -10.22 -2.92 -8.65
N ASP A 22 -10.64 -4.18 -8.73
CA ASP A 22 -11.47 -4.70 -9.83
C ASP A 22 -12.97 -4.75 -9.49
N GLY A 23 -13.34 -4.35 -8.28
CA GLY A 23 -14.71 -4.43 -7.74
C GLY A 23 -14.88 -5.46 -6.63
N ASP A 24 -13.99 -6.46 -6.54
CA ASP A 24 -13.99 -7.48 -5.48
C ASP A 24 -12.63 -7.55 -4.77
N ARG A 25 -11.54 -7.45 -5.54
CA ARG A 25 -10.17 -7.69 -5.05
C ARG A 25 -9.26 -6.51 -5.34
N VAL A 26 -8.27 -6.39 -4.47
CA VAL A 26 -7.13 -5.49 -4.68
C VAL A 26 -6.11 -6.23 -5.52
N THR A 27 -5.89 -5.75 -6.74
CA THR A 27 -4.87 -6.27 -7.63
C THR A 27 -3.52 -5.66 -7.30
N ILE A 28 -2.47 -6.46 -7.35
CA ILE A 28 -1.09 -6.06 -7.15
C ILE A 28 -0.36 -6.37 -8.44
N THR A 29 0.35 -5.38 -8.98
CA THR A 29 1.12 -5.52 -10.22
C THR A 29 2.47 -4.86 -10.02
N CYS A 30 3.52 -5.61 -10.27
CA CYS A 30 4.89 -5.15 -10.15
C CYS A 30 5.60 -5.26 -11.50
N ASP A 31 6.48 -4.30 -11.78
CA ASP A 31 7.23 -4.25 -13.04
C ASP A 31 8.17 -5.47 -13.24
N ASP A 32 8.55 -6.14 -12.15
CA ASP A 32 9.37 -7.35 -12.14
C ASP A 32 8.57 -8.66 -12.30
N GLY A 33 7.30 -8.57 -12.72
CA GLY A 33 6.45 -9.71 -13.04
C GLY A 33 5.65 -10.28 -11.86
N ILE A 34 5.92 -9.83 -10.64
CA ILE A 34 5.10 -10.22 -9.49
C ILE A 34 3.70 -9.61 -9.64
N SER A 35 2.69 -10.47 -9.66
CA SER A 35 1.30 -10.05 -9.69
C SER A 35 0.40 -10.98 -8.89
N GLY A 36 -0.74 -10.45 -8.44
CA GLY A 36 -1.72 -11.23 -7.71
C GLY A 36 -2.94 -10.40 -7.33
N ALA A 37 -3.90 -11.05 -6.67
CA ALA A 37 -5.11 -10.40 -6.19
C ALA A 37 -5.39 -10.81 -4.74
N LEU A 38 -5.53 -9.83 -3.86
CA LEU A 38 -5.81 -10.01 -2.44
C LEU A 38 -7.20 -9.48 -2.11
N SER A 39 -7.84 -10.04 -1.09
CA SER A 39 -9.09 -9.47 -0.58
C SER A 39 -8.81 -8.15 0.15
N THR A 40 -9.78 -7.24 0.17
CA THR A 40 -9.72 -6.02 0.99
C THR A 40 -9.45 -6.33 2.46
N GLY A 41 -9.96 -7.45 2.97
CA GLY A 41 -9.66 -7.92 4.33
C GLY A 41 -8.19 -8.29 4.55
N ALA A 42 -7.51 -8.87 3.56
CA ALA A 42 -6.08 -9.14 3.63
C ALA A 42 -5.25 -7.85 3.66
N ILE A 43 -5.64 -6.84 2.86
CA ILE A 43 -5.04 -5.50 2.92
C ILE A 43 -5.22 -4.91 4.31
N GLY A 44 -6.46 -4.94 4.84
CA GLY A 44 -6.77 -4.48 6.20
C GLY A 44 -5.87 -5.13 7.25
N LYS A 45 -5.64 -6.45 7.17
CA LYS A 45 -4.75 -7.16 8.11
C LYS A 45 -3.29 -6.74 8.00
N VAL A 46 -2.79 -6.45 6.80
CA VAL A 46 -1.45 -5.89 6.60
C VAL A 46 -1.36 -4.50 7.22
N MET A 47 -2.37 -3.65 6.99
CA MET A 47 -2.43 -2.30 7.54
C MET A 47 -2.60 -2.29 9.07
N GLU A 48 -3.38 -3.19 9.65
CA GLU A 48 -3.47 -3.36 11.12
C GLU A 48 -2.14 -3.80 11.73
N ARG A 49 -1.36 -4.63 11.02
CA ARG A 49 -0.07 -5.13 11.51
C ARG A 49 1.02 -4.07 11.50
N TYR A 50 1.13 -3.34 10.39
CA TYR A 50 2.24 -2.39 10.18
C TYR A 50 1.86 -0.94 10.45
N GLY A 51 0.58 -0.62 10.39
CA GLY A 51 0.06 0.71 10.55
C GLY A 51 0.08 1.20 11.99
N ARG A 52 0.03 2.52 12.10
CA ARG A 52 -0.25 3.25 13.33
C ARG A 52 -1.35 4.28 13.06
N PRO A 53 -2.17 4.61 14.08
CA PRO A 53 -3.07 5.74 14.02
C PRO A 53 -2.40 6.97 13.41
N LEU A 54 -3.08 7.59 12.44
CA LEU A 54 -2.62 8.84 11.85
C LEU A 54 -3.01 10.00 12.76
N GLU A 55 -2.06 10.91 13.03
CA GLU A 55 -2.35 12.11 13.80
C GLU A 55 -3.39 13.00 13.08
N SER A 56 -4.39 13.47 13.82
CA SER A 56 -5.53 14.21 13.26
C SER A 56 -5.16 15.56 12.63
N SER A 57 -3.98 16.09 12.93
CA SER A 57 -3.44 17.32 12.34
C SER A 57 -2.89 17.11 10.92
N VAL A 58 -2.64 15.86 10.51
CA VAL A 58 -2.06 15.54 9.20
C VAL A 58 -3.14 15.59 8.11
N ALA A 59 -2.97 16.50 7.15
CA ALA A 59 -3.84 16.58 5.99
C ALA A 59 -3.68 15.35 5.09
N LEU A 60 -4.80 14.70 4.78
CA LEU A 60 -4.87 13.56 3.86
C LEU A 60 -4.99 14.03 2.42
N GLU A 61 -3.86 14.39 1.84
CA GLU A 61 -3.74 14.78 0.43
C GLU A 61 -3.02 13.70 -0.37
N GLY A 62 -3.34 13.61 -1.66
CA GLY A 62 -2.67 12.71 -2.59
C GLY A 62 -3.56 11.65 -3.23
N PRO A 63 -2.99 10.82 -4.13
CA PRO A 63 -3.72 9.81 -4.88
C PRO A 63 -4.44 8.82 -3.97
N ARG A 64 -5.70 8.52 -4.29
CA ARG A 64 -6.59 7.65 -3.53
C ARG A 64 -7.12 6.51 -4.42
N LEU A 65 -7.25 5.33 -3.85
CA LEU A 65 -7.87 4.15 -4.45
C LEU A 65 -9.05 3.70 -3.58
N GLU A 66 -10.27 3.85 -4.11
CA GLU A 66 -11.49 3.32 -3.49
C GLU A 66 -11.52 1.79 -3.57
N LEU A 67 -11.85 1.11 -2.47
CA LEU A 67 -11.97 -0.35 -2.40
C LEU A 67 -13.40 -0.84 -2.14
N GLY A 68 -14.38 0.07 -2.21
CA GLY A 68 -15.78 -0.21 -1.87
C GLY A 68 -16.03 -0.32 -0.36
N ALA A 69 -17.31 -0.39 0.02
CA ALA A 69 -17.76 -0.53 1.41
C ALA A 69 -17.15 0.48 2.40
N GLY A 70 -16.92 1.72 1.96
CA GLY A 70 -16.35 2.79 2.80
C GLY A 70 -14.85 2.67 3.07
N ALA A 71 -14.16 1.79 2.37
CA ALA A 71 -12.72 1.57 2.53
C ALA A 71 -11.92 2.17 1.38
N ALA A 72 -10.77 2.77 1.69
CA ALA A 72 -9.87 3.33 0.69
C ALA A 72 -8.40 3.25 1.12
N LEU A 73 -7.52 3.27 0.12
CA LEU A 73 -6.08 3.43 0.29
C LEU A 73 -5.65 4.78 -0.25
N ARG A 74 -4.76 5.47 0.45
CA ARG A 74 -4.23 6.76 0.00
C ARG A 74 -2.71 6.82 0.14
N MET A 75 -2.06 7.35 -0.89
CA MET A 75 -0.65 7.71 -0.79
C MET A 75 -0.51 9.09 -0.17
N LEU A 76 0.28 9.15 0.89
CA LEU A 76 0.63 10.36 1.61
C LEU A 76 2.15 10.54 1.59
N ARG A 77 2.63 11.62 0.98
CA ARG A 77 4.04 12.02 1.07
C ARG A 77 4.19 13.01 2.22
N TYR A 78 4.76 12.55 3.33
CA TYR A 78 4.91 13.35 4.53
C TYR A 78 6.38 13.70 4.79
N ARG A 79 6.64 14.98 5.08
CA ARG A 79 7.96 15.47 5.47
C ARG A 79 7.87 16.06 6.87
N ALA A 80 8.39 15.37 7.87
CA ALA A 80 8.49 15.93 9.20
C ALA A 80 9.44 17.13 9.20
N GLN A 81 9.27 18.04 10.16
CA GLN A 81 10.09 19.25 10.28
C GLN A 81 11.60 18.95 10.39
N VAL A 82 11.94 17.82 11.01
CA VAL A 82 13.33 17.39 11.22
C VAL A 82 13.84 16.43 10.13
N ASP A 83 12.99 16.01 9.20
CA ASP A 83 13.38 15.07 8.16
C ASP A 83 14.07 15.81 6.99
N ALA A 84 15.24 15.30 6.62
CA ALA A 84 15.95 15.75 5.43
C ALA A 84 15.19 15.40 4.13
N ILE A 85 14.45 14.29 4.13
CA ILE A 85 13.68 13.80 2.98
C ILE A 85 12.26 13.41 3.41
N ALA A 86 11.30 13.68 2.53
CA ALA A 86 9.94 13.19 2.72
C ALA A 86 9.89 11.66 2.63
N ARG A 87 8.96 11.06 3.35
CA ARG A 87 8.66 9.63 3.30
C ARG A 87 7.28 9.41 2.73
N ASP A 88 7.14 8.32 2.00
CA ASP A 88 5.87 7.91 1.44
C ASP A 88 5.19 6.91 2.39
N TYR A 89 3.97 7.24 2.78
CA TYR A 89 3.09 6.45 3.62
C TYR A 89 1.90 5.97 2.81
N LEU A 90 1.50 4.73 3.04
CA LEU A 90 0.21 4.24 2.62
C LEU A 90 -0.76 4.37 3.80
N VAL A 91 -1.87 5.06 3.57
CA VAL A 91 -2.93 5.28 4.56
C VAL A 91 -4.11 4.38 4.24
N TRP A 92 -4.59 3.69 5.26
CA TRP A 92 -5.81 2.89 5.25
C TRP A 92 -6.95 3.68 5.87
N GLU A 93 -7.95 4.00 5.05
CA GLU A 93 -9.17 4.68 5.46
C GLU A 93 -10.32 3.67 5.52
N ARG A 94 -11.16 3.76 6.56
CA ARG A 94 -12.38 2.94 6.72
C ARG A 94 -13.47 3.76 7.39
N ASP A 95 -14.72 3.56 6.98
CA ASP A 95 -15.86 4.19 7.63
C ASP A 95 -15.88 3.91 9.14
N GLY A 96 -15.99 4.98 9.93
CA GLY A 96 -16.09 4.93 11.39
C GLY A 96 -14.81 4.51 12.12
N GLY A 97 -13.70 4.27 11.42
CA GLY A 97 -12.42 3.91 12.05
C GLY A 97 -11.35 4.98 11.87
N GLU A 98 -10.44 5.06 12.83
CA GLU A 98 -9.26 5.92 12.73
C GLU A 98 -8.35 5.45 11.56
N PRO A 99 -7.88 6.36 10.70
CA PRO A 99 -6.98 6.00 9.61
C PRO A 99 -5.67 5.42 10.14
N LEU A 100 -5.16 4.38 9.47
CA LEU A 100 -3.87 3.79 9.79
C LEU A 100 -2.85 4.14 8.73
N ALA A 101 -1.72 4.72 9.12
CA ALA A 101 -0.60 5.01 8.23
C ALA A 101 0.56 4.03 8.47
N ALA A 102 1.13 3.51 7.40
CA ALA A 102 2.33 2.68 7.42
C ALA A 102 3.31 3.15 6.34
N LEU A 103 4.61 2.92 6.54
CA LEU A 103 5.60 3.20 5.50
C LEU A 103 5.28 2.37 4.24
N SER A 104 5.18 3.06 3.10
CA SER A 104 4.61 2.48 1.90
C SER A 104 5.45 1.33 1.34
N ASN A 105 6.77 1.46 1.37
CA ASN A 105 7.72 0.42 0.95
C ASN A 105 7.60 -0.87 1.79
N GLY A 106 7.38 -0.74 3.09
CA GLY A 106 7.16 -1.87 4.00
C GLY A 106 5.85 -2.60 3.70
N VAL A 107 4.78 -1.85 3.42
CA VAL A 107 3.50 -2.43 3.00
C VAL A 107 3.64 -3.12 1.65
N ALA A 108 4.26 -2.46 0.66
CA ALA A 108 4.48 -3.04 -0.66
C ALA A 108 5.24 -4.37 -0.59
N SER A 109 6.30 -4.43 0.21
CA SER A 109 7.07 -5.66 0.44
C SER A 109 6.21 -6.78 1.04
N ALA A 110 5.38 -6.46 2.03
CA ALA A 110 4.48 -7.44 2.65
C ALA A 110 3.42 -7.96 1.66
N LEU A 111 2.83 -7.09 0.85
CA LEU A 111 1.84 -7.48 -0.17
C LEU A 111 2.46 -8.34 -1.27
N ARG A 112 3.65 -7.96 -1.76
CA ARG A 112 4.43 -8.76 -2.72
C ARG A 112 4.70 -10.17 -2.19
N TYR A 113 5.13 -10.27 -0.94
CA TYR A 113 5.36 -11.57 -0.28
C TYR A 113 4.08 -12.42 -0.21
N LEU A 114 2.92 -11.82 0.14
CA LEU A 114 1.65 -12.53 0.15
C LEU A 114 1.26 -13.05 -1.24
N CYS A 115 1.48 -12.27 -2.30
CA CYS A 115 1.24 -12.72 -3.68
C CYS A 115 2.10 -13.93 -4.05
N LEU A 116 3.40 -13.88 -3.73
CA LEU A 116 4.31 -15.01 -3.97
C LEU A 116 3.87 -16.27 -3.22
N GLN A 117 3.55 -16.15 -1.92
CA GLN A 117 3.10 -17.27 -1.11
C GLN A 117 1.78 -17.88 -1.60
N MET A 118 0.87 -17.06 -2.15
CA MET A 118 -0.37 -17.56 -2.75
C MET A 118 -0.14 -18.25 -4.09
N ALA A 119 0.84 -17.80 -4.88
CA ALA A 119 1.21 -18.45 -6.14
C ALA A 119 1.83 -19.83 -5.88
N GLU A 120 2.76 -19.93 -4.93
CA GLU A 120 3.41 -21.20 -4.54
C GLU A 120 2.39 -22.25 -4.09
N ARG A 121 1.39 -21.85 -3.28
CA ARG A 121 0.35 -22.76 -2.76
C ARG A 121 -0.65 -23.27 -3.81
N ARG A 122 -0.66 -22.70 -5.02
CA ARG A 122 -1.53 -23.14 -6.12
C ARG A 122 -0.84 -24.17 -7.03
N THR A 123 0.45 -24.39 -6.85
CA THR A 123 1.29 -25.40 -7.51
C THR A 123 1.33 -26.68 -6.68
#